data_AF-A0A9X2DAU4-F1
#
_entry.id   AF-A0A9X2DAU4-F1
#
_cell.length_a   1.000
_cell.length_b   1.000
_cell.length_c   1.000
_cell.angle_alpha   90.00
_cell.angle_beta   90.00
_cell.angle_gamma   90.00
#
_symmetry.space_group_name_H-M   'P 1'
#
loop_
_entity.id
_entity.type
_entity.pdbx_description
1 polymer ?
#
loop_
_entity_poly.entity_id
_entity_poly.type
_entity_poly.pdbx_seq_one_letter_code
_entity_poly.pdbx_strand_id
1 'polypeptide(L)'
;MTTVSFQLNGEQMTLTVQQVRDAARSATPEPPRLHIVEVQGSIYPVKQVFSAATGLDRLDFTTNQARTILKRLGFKVTRVDETE
;
A
#
# COMPACT_ATOMS: atom_id res chain seq x y z
N MET A 1 16.41 -7.44 0.28
CA MET A 1 15.33 -6.46 0.06
C MET A 1 14.20 -7.16 -0.68
N THR A 2 12.99 -7.18 -0.15
CA THR A 2 11.84 -7.79 -0.84
C THR A 2 11.30 -6.83 -1.89
N THR A 3 11.17 -7.32 -3.12
CA THR A 3 10.77 -6.57 -4.29
C THR A 3 9.68 -7.33 -5.02
N VAL A 4 8.67 -6.63 -5.50
CA VAL A 4 7.57 -7.21 -6.30
C VAL A 4 7.45 -6.42 -7.59
N SER A 5 7.48 -7.13 -8.72
CA SER A 5 7.15 -6.58 -10.03
C SER A 5 5.69 -6.88 -10.36
N PHE A 6 5.00 -5.90 -10.94
CA PHE A 6 3.60 -6.04 -11.36
C PHE A 6 3.33 -5.18 -12.59
N GLN A 7 2.24 -5.47 -13.30
CA GLN A 7 1.75 -4.61 -14.38
C GLN A 7 0.57 -3.79 -13.86
N LEU A 8 0.58 -2.49 -14.17
CA LEU A 8 -0.54 -1.60 -13.92
C LEU A 8 -0.73 -0.71 -15.15
N ASN A 9 -1.96 -0.64 -15.67
CA ASN A 9 -2.30 0.15 -16.86
C ASN A 9 -1.42 -0.13 -18.10
N GLY A 10 -0.93 -1.38 -18.22
CA GLY A 10 -0.03 -1.79 -19.31
C GLY A 10 1.45 -1.46 -19.08
N GLU A 11 1.79 -0.78 -17.99
CA GLU A 11 3.16 -0.45 -17.62
C GLU A 11 3.71 -1.46 -16.60
N GLN A 12 4.96 -1.88 -16.78
CA GLN A 12 5.64 -2.77 -15.84
C GLN A 12 6.31 -1.95 -14.75
N MET A 13 5.83 -2.13 -13.52
CA MET A 13 6.32 -1.41 -12.35
C MET A 13 7.01 -2.36 -11.36
N THR A 14 7.88 -1.79 -10.56
CA THR A 14 8.57 -2.49 -9.48
C THR A 14 8.44 -1.70 -8.19
N LEU A 15 8.06 -2.38 -7.10
CA LEU A 15 7.93 -1.78 -5.79
C LEU A 15 8.71 -2.59 -4.76
N THR A 16 9.40 -1.90 -3.86
CA THR A 16 10.19 -2.51 -2.78
C THR A 16 9.60 -2.20 -1.41
N VAL A 17 9.92 -3.04 -0.43
CA VAL A 17 9.52 -2.80 0.97
C VAL A 17 10.08 -1.49 1.52
N GLN A 18 11.29 -1.08 1.12
CA GLN A 18 11.88 0.17 1.60
C GLN A 18 11.13 1.39 1.04
N GLN A 19 10.83 1.41 -0.27
CA GLN A 19 10.02 2.48 -0.86
C GLN A 19 8.68 2.66 -0.15
N VAL A 20 7.99 1.56 0.18
CA VAL A 20 6.73 1.61 0.93
C VAL A 20 6.93 2.20 2.33
N ARG A 21 7.99 1.82 3.03
CA ARG A 21 8.30 2.30 4.38
C ARG A 21 8.66 3.78 4.40
N ASP A 22 9.50 4.22 3.46
CA ASP A 22 9.94 5.61 3.35
C ASP A 22 8.80 6.53 2.94
N ALA A 23 7.96 6.08 2.00
CA ALA A 23 6.75 6.78 1.60
C ALA A 23 5.74 6.90 2.76
N ALA A 24 5.51 5.81 3.51
CA ALA A 24 4.63 5.84 4.67
C ALA A 24 5.15 6.78 5.76
N ARG A 25 6.46 6.77 6.06
CA ARG A 25 7.08 7.66 7.05
C ARG A 25 6.90 9.14 6.70
N SER A 26 6.91 9.46 5.42
CA SER A 26 6.77 10.84 4.94
C SER A 26 5.31 11.28 4.82
N ALA A 27 4.36 10.34 4.87
CA ALA A 27 2.94 10.60 4.73
C ALA A 27 2.27 10.76 6.10
N THR A 28 1.37 11.74 6.23
CA THR A 28 0.48 11.83 7.41
C THR A 28 -0.64 10.81 7.28
N PRO A 29 -0.83 9.86 8.22
CA PRO A 29 -1.89 8.86 8.13
C PRO A 29 -3.26 9.50 7.94
N GLU A 30 -3.99 9.10 6.89
CA GLU A 30 -5.39 9.47 6.73
C GLU A 30 -6.27 8.59 7.63
N PRO A 31 -7.50 9.04 7.97
CA PRO A 31 -8.46 8.24 8.70
C PRO A 31 -8.62 6.84 8.07
N PRO A 32 -8.52 5.77 8.88
CA PRO A 32 -8.62 4.41 8.38
C PRO A 32 -9.98 4.21 7.70
N ARG A 33 -9.95 3.63 6.51
CA ARG A 33 -11.14 3.21 5.75
C ARG A 33 -11.22 1.68 5.77
N LEU A 34 -12.20 1.10 5.08
CA LEU A 34 -12.40 -0.35 4.98
C LEU A 34 -11.12 -1.21 4.92
N HIS A 35 -10.10 -0.82 4.15
CA HIS A 35 -8.85 -1.58 4.02
C HIS A 35 -7.64 -0.78 4.51
N ILE A 36 -6.93 -1.34 5.48
CA ILE A 36 -5.79 -0.71 6.14
C ILE A 36 -4.54 -1.59 6.09
N VAL A 37 -3.38 -0.96 6.14
CA VAL A 37 -2.07 -1.59 6.21
C VAL A 37 -1.30 -1.02 7.39
N GLU A 38 -0.63 -1.90 8.12
CA GLU A 38 0.28 -1.52 9.21
C GLU A 38 1.70 -1.36 8.64
N VAL A 39 2.28 -0.16 8.80
CA VAL A 39 3.64 0.16 8.36
C VAL A 39 4.37 0.86 9.50
N GLN A 40 5.45 0.25 10.00
CA GLN A 40 6.27 0.77 11.11
C GLN A 40 5.44 1.15 12.36
N GLY A 41 4.42 0.36 12.71
CA GLY A 41 3.57 0.59 13.88
C GLY A 41 2.49 1.66 13.69
N SER A 42 2.34 2.21 12.48
CA SER A 42 1.27 3.15 12.13
C SER A 42 0.31 2.51 11.13
N ILE A 43 -0.98 2.84 11.26
CA ILE A 43 -2.05 2.32 10.41
C ILE A 43 -2.35 3.33 9.32
N TYR A 44 -2.35 2.87 8.07
CA TYR A 44 -2.65 3.71 6.92
C TYR A 44 -3.70 3.04 6.02
N PRO A 45 -4.55 3.82 5.32
CA PRO A 45 -5.32 3.30 4.20
C PRO A 45 -4.41 2.72 3.12
N VAL A 46 -4.77 1.53 2.63
CA VAL A 46 -4.00 0.81 1.60
C VAL A 46 -3.72 1.67 0.36
N LYS A 47 -4.73 2.42 -0.11
CA LYS A 47 -4.58 3.28 -1.28
C LYS A 47 -3.66 4.47 -1.05
N GLN A 48 -3.62 4.99 0.17
CA GLN A 48 -2.74 6.10 0.51
C GLN A 48 -1.28 5.68 0.41
N VAL A 49 -0.91 4.59 1.10
CA VAL A 49 0.46 4.09 1.09
C VAL A 49 0.91 3.69 -0.30
N PHE A 50 0.04 3.00 -1.04
CA PHE A 50 0.38 2.56 -2.38
C PHE A 50 0.61 3.74 -3.32
N SER A 51 -0.28 4.73 -3.33
CA SER A 51 -0.12 5.97 -4.11
C SER A 51 1.16 6.72 -3.73
N ALA A 52 1.45 6.86 -2.44
CA ALA A 52 2.66 7.53 -1.97
C ALA A 52 3.95 6.78 -2.39
N ALA A 53 3.92 5.45 -2.42
CA ALA A 53 5.09 4.64 -2.73
C ALA A 53 5.33 4.45 -4.23
N THR A 54 4.28 4.50 -5.06
CA THR A 54 4.37 4.35 -6.52
C THR A 54 4.33 5.67 -7.27
N GLY A 55 3.88 6.76 -6.63
CA GLY A 55 3.64 8.06 -7.27
C GLY A 55 2.38 8.10 -8.14
N LEU A 56 1.58 7.02 -8.17
CA LEU A 56 0.39 6.91 -8.99
C LEU A 56 -0.81 7.60 -8.34
N ASP A 57 -1.74 8.08 -9.17
CA ASP A 57 -3.01 8.59 -8.67
C ASP A 57 -3.86 7.44 -8.13
N ARG A 58 -4.68 7.71 -7.10
CA ARG A 58 -5.59 6.71 -6.53
C ARG A 58 -6.63 6.23 -7.53
N LEU A 59 -6.89 6.97 -8.59
CA LEU A 59 -7.79 6.59 -9.68
C LEU A 59 -7.15 5.60 -10.65
N ASP A 60 -5.82 5.52 -10.69
CA ASP A 60 -5.08 4.62 -11.59
C ASP A 60 -5.08 3.15 -11.14
N PHE A 61 -5.53 2.87 -9.92
CA PHE A 61 -5.55 1.53 -9.37
C PHE A 61 -6.71 1.28 -8.40
N THR A 62 -7.05 0.01 -8.24
CA THR A 62 -8.08 -0.46 -7.32
C THR A 62 -7.52 -0.78 -5.93
N THR A 63 -8.36 -0.70 -4.90
CA THR A 63 -7.99 -1.11 -3.53
C THR A 63 -7.45 -2.54 -3.47
N ASN A 64 -8.03 -3.44 -4.28
CA ASN A 64 -7.62 -4.84 -4.33
C ASN A 64 -6.22 -5.03 -4.94
N GLN A 65 -5.86 -4.28 -5.98
CA GLN A 65 -4.51 -4.30 -6.55
C GLN A 65 -3.48 -3.86 -5.51
N ALA A 66 -3.70 -2.69 -4.89
CA ALA A 66 -2.82 -2.17 -3.85
C ALA A 66 -2.68 -3.16 -2.67
N ARG A 67 -3.80 -3.71 -2.18
CA ARG A 67 -3.82 -4.72 -1.10
C ARG A 67 -3.02 -5.97 -1.47
N THR A 68 -3.20 -6.48 -2.69
CA THR A 68 -2.51 -7.69 -3.15
C THR A 68 -1.01 -7.46 -3.23
N ILE A 69 -0.56 -6.33 -3.78
CA ILE A 69 0.85 -6.01 -3.93
C ILE A 69 1.50 -5.78 -2.56
N LEU A 70 0.87 -5.01 -1.66
CA LEU A 70 1.38 -4.80 -0.31
C LEU A 70 1.47 -6.11 0.48
N LYS A 71 0.48 -7.01 0.36
CA LYS A 71 0.56 -8.35 0.95
C LYS A 71 1.71 -9.17 0.38
N ARG A 72 1.94 -9.13 -0.94
CA ARG A 72 3.08 -9.82 -1.59
C ARG A 72 4.43 -9.29 -1.12
N LEU A 73 4.50 -8.01 -0.75
CA LEU A 73 5.68 -7.39 -0.14
C LEU A 73 5.88 -7.78 1.33
N GLY A 74 4.92 -8.49 1.94
CA GLY A 74 4.97 -8.94 3.33
C GLY A 74 4.34 -7.98 4.33
N PHE A 75 3.57 -6.97 3.90
CA PHE A 75 2.85 -6.09 4.81
C PHE A 75 1.56 -6.72 5.31
N LYS A 76 1.23 -6.45 6.59
CA LYS A 76 -0.04 -6.87 7.20
C LYS A 76 -1.15 -5.93 6.73
N VAL A 77 -2.08 -6.47 5.93
CA VAL A 77 -3.24 -5.74 5.42
C VAL A 77 -4.52 -6.35 5.96
N THR A 78 -5.27 -5.59 6.74
CA THR A 78 -6.52 -5.98 7.40
C THR A 78 -7.70 -5.15 6.91
N ARG A 79 -8.91 -5.63 7.20
CA ARG A 79 -10.13 -4.88 7.01
C ARG A 79 -10.53 -4.26 8.36
N VAL A 80 -11.01 -3.02 8.38
CA VAL A 80 -11.39 -2.33 9.64
C VAL A 80 -12.54 -3.04 10.37
N ASP A 81 -13.45 -3.66 9.63
CA ASP A 81 -14.58 -4.41 10.19
C ASP A 81 -14.17 -5.76 10.84
N GLU A 82 -12.89 -6.16 10.71
CA GLU A 82 -12.36 -7.43 11.25
C GLU A 82 -11.64 -7.22 12.61
N THR A 83 -11.80 -6.03 13.20
CA THR A 83 -11.31 -5.72 14.54
C THR A 83 -12.42 -5.99 15.55
N GLU A 84 -12.70 -7.28 15.80
CA GLU A 84 -13.42 -7.74 17.00
C GLU A 84 -12.49 -7.74 18.22
#